data_AF-A0A973HA71-F1
#
_entry.id   AF-A0A973HA71-F1
#
_cell.length_a   1.000
_cell.length_b   1.000
_cell.length_c   1.000
_cell.angle_alpha   90.00
_cell.angle_beta   90.00
_cell.angle_gamma   90.00
#
_symmetry.space_group_name_H-M   'P 1'
#
loop_
_entity.id
_entity.type
_entity.pdbx_description
1 polymer ?
#
loop_
_entity_poly.entity_id
_entity_poly.type
_entity_poly.pdbx_seq_one_letter_code
_entity_poly.pdbx_strand_id
1 'polypeptide(L)' 'MIKQVSHEVAAQDPAGFTLALEVAYELHAPTAPAVRAPEISTAAARRTARRRRVRA' A
#
# COMPACT_ATOMS: atom_id res chain seq x y z
N MET A 1 22.04 8.32 -5.19
CA MET A 1 22.06 7.08 -6.01
C MET A 1 21.34 6.00 -5.21
N ILE A 2 20.08 5.65 -5.53
CA ILE A 2 19.35 4.60 -4.80
C ILE A 2 19.60 3.27 -5.49
N LYS A 3 20.04 2.27 -4.73
CA LYS A 3 20.26 0.90 -5.22
C LYS A 3 18.97 0.11 -5.09
N GLN A 4 18.46 -0.39 -6.21
CA GLN A 4 17.39 -1.38 -6.22
C GLN A 4 18.02 -2.76 -6.11
N VAL A 5 17.54 -3.59 -5.19
CA VAL A 5 17.99 -4.96 -4.99
C VAL A 5 16.78 -5.87 -5.10
N SER A 6 16.84 -6.82 -6.02
CA SER A 6 15.78 -7.80 -6.23
C SER A 6 15.86 -8.87 -5.15
N HIS A 7 14.75 -9.14 -4.46
CA HIS A 7 14.60 -10.26 -3.56
C HIS A 7 13.69 -11.29 -4.21
N GLU A 8 14.18 -12.51 -4.34
CA GLU A 8 13.36 -13.64 -4.75
C GLU A 8 12.57 -14.11 -3.54
N VAL A 9 11.24 -14.04 -3.63
CA VAL A 9 10.35 -14.56 -2.60
C VAL A 9 10.01 -15.99 -3.00
N ALA A 10 10.50 -16.95 -2.21
CA ALA A 10 10.23 -18.36 -2.45
C ALA A 10 8.76 -18.67 -2.11
N ALA A 11 8.06 -19.21 -3.10
CA ALA A 11 6.69 -19.74 -3.04
C ALA A 11 5.58 -18.71 -2.74
N GLN A 12 4.93 -18.24 -3.80
CA GLN A 12 3.66 -17.49 -3.77
C GLN A 12 2.53 -18.36 -4.33
N ASP A 13 2.39 -19.58 -3.82
CA ASP A 13 1.22 -20.41 -4.14
C ASP A 13 -0.06 -19.69 -3.67
N PRO A 14 -1.05 -19.43 -4.55
CA PRO A 14 -2.27 -18.73 -4.18
C PRO A 14 -3.08 -19.41 -3.07
N ALA A 15 -3.06 -20.75 -2.99
CA ALA A 15 -3.78 -21.51 -1.99
C ALA A 15 -3.12 -21.35 -0.62
N GLY A 16 -1.80 -21.55 -0.54
CA GLY A 16 -1.01 -21.32 0.66
C GLY A 16 -1.03 -19.87 1.13
N PHE A 17 -1.05 -18.90 0.21
CA PHE A 17 -1.18 -17.48 0.56
C PHE A 17 -2.52 -17.17 1.21
N THR A 18 -3.61 -17.72 0.68
CA THR A 18 -4.95 -17.52 1.25
C THR A 18 -5.04 -18.11 2.66
N LEU A 19 -4.56 -19.35 2.84
CA LEU A 19 -4.50 -20.00 4.14
C LEU A 19 -3.64 -19.20 5.14
N ALA A 20 -2.49 -18.68 4.70
CA ALA A 20 -1.62 -17.87 5.55
C ALA A 20 -2.30 -16.57 6.01
N LEU A 21 -3.11 -15.93 5.16
CA LEU A 21 -3.89 -14.75 5.54
C LEU A 21 -5.00 -15.08 6.55
N GLU A 22 -5.68 -16.21 6.36
CA GLU A 22 -6.71 -16.69 7.30
C GLU A 22 -6.11 -16.94 8.68
N VAL A 23 -5.02 -17.73 8.75
CA VAL A 23 -4.30 -18.00 10.01
C VAL A 23 -3.76 -16.71 10.63
N ALA A 24 -3.20 -15.80 9.82
CA ALA A 24 -2.72 -14.52 10.32
C ALA A 24 -3.85 -13.69 10.93
N TYR A 25 -5.05 -13.70 10.33
CA TYR A 25 -6.23 -13.01 10.83
C TYR A 25 -6.77 -13.65 12.12
N GLU A 26 -6.77 -14.98 12.22
CA GLU A 26 -7.15 -15.68 13.45
C GLU A 26 -6.21 -15.32 14.61
N LEU A 27 -4.90 -15.29 14.35
CA LEU A 27 -3.88 -14.98 15.35
C LEU A 27 -3.79 -13.48 15.70
N HIS A 28 -4.06 -12.61 14.74
CA HIS A 28 -3.90 -11.16 14.86
C HIS A 28 -5.18 -10.42 14.48
N ALA A 29 -6.32 -10.91 14.99
CA ALA A 29 -7.60 -10.29 14.71
C ALA A 29 -7.55 -8.79 15.05
N PRO A 30 -7.91 -7.90 14.11
CA PRO A 30 -7.88 -6.46 14.36
C PRO A 30 -8.85 -6.12 15.49
N THR A 31 -8.31 -5.72 16.63
CA THR A 31 -9.05 -5.47 17.89
C THR A 31 -9.78 -4.13 17.90
N ALA A 32 -9.53 -3.25 16.94
CA ALA A 32 -10.21 -1.98 16.79
C ALA A 32 -10.78 -1.84 15.36
N PRO A 33 -11.97 -1.23 15.19
CA PRO A 33 -12.39 -0.78 13.87
C PRO A 33 -11.32 0.17 13.34
N ALA A 34 -10.69 -0.22 12.22
CA ALA A 34 -9.58 0.52 11.65
C ALA A 34 -9.98 1.99 11.50
N VAL A 35 -9.31 2.88 12.25
CA VAL A 35 -9.43 4.32 12.05
C VAL A 35 -9.00 4.54 10.60
N ARG A 36 -9.95 4.89 9.72
CA ARG A 36 -9.64 5.16 8.31
C ARG A 36 -8.54 6.22 8.30
N ALA A 37 -7.36 5.82 7.86
CA ALA A 37 -6.25 6.74 7.68
C ALA A 37 -6.67 7.84 6.69
N PRO A 38 -6.12 9.06 6.79
CA PRO A 38 -6.43 10.13 5.86
C PRO A 38 -6.19 9.68 4.41
N GLU A 39 -7.24 9.74 3.58
CA GLU A 39 -7.14 9.38 2.17
C GLU A 39 -6.28 10.41 1.43
N ILE A 40 -5.01 10.08 1.18
CA ILE A 40 -4.10 10.94 0.40
C ILE A 40 -4.49 10.82 -1.09
N SER A 41 -5.39 11.69 -1.54
CA SER A 41 -5.76 11.78 -2.96
C SER A 41 -4.64 12.41 -3.80
N THR A 42 -4.09 11.65 -4.75
CA THR A 42 -3.13 12.18 -5.74
C THR A 42 -3.74 13.19 -6.72
N ALA A 43 -5.08 13.34 -6.73
CA ALA A 43 -5.77 14.31 -7.57
C ALA A 43 -5.50 15.75 -7.11
N ALA A 44 -5.32 15.98 -5.80
CA ALA A 44 -4.97 17.30 -5.26
C ALA A 44 -3.57 17.75 -5.71
N ALA A 45 -2.60 16.83 -5.75
CA ALA A 45 -1.24 17.10 -6.19
C ALA A 45 -1.14 17.51 -7.67
N ARG A 46 -1.98 16.93 -8.55
CA ARG A 46 -2.01 17.29 -9.98
C ARG A 46 -2.53 18.71 -10.23
N ARG A 47 -3.45 19.20 -9.38
CA ARG A 47 -4.08 20.51 -9.54
C ARG A 47 -3.13 21.67 -9.23
N THR A 48 -2.27 21.51 -8.23
CA THR A 48 -1.28 22.53 -7.84
C THR A 48 -0.12 22.61 -8.84
N ALA A 49 0.33 21.47 -9.39
CA ALA A 49 1.35 21.45 -10.43
C ALA A 49 0.93 22.19 -11.72
N ARG A 50 -0.34 22.04 -12.15
CA ARG A 50 -0.86 22.73 -13.34
C ARG A 50 -0.95 24.24 -13.14
N ARG A 51 -1.34 24.72 -11.96
CA ARG A 51 -1.40 26.16 -11.66
C ARG A 51 -0.02 26.82 -11.63
N ARG A 52 1.03 26.09 -11.22
CA ARG A 52 2.41 26.62 -11.20
C ARG A 52 2.99 26.82 -12.61
N ARG A 53 2.64 25.97 -13.57
CA ARG A 53 3.08 26.11 -14.97
C ARG A 53 2.39 27.23 -15.74
N VAL A 54 1.20 27.66 -15.32
CA VAL A 54 0.45 28.75 -15.99
C VAL A 54 0.94 30.13 -15.53
N ARG A 55 1.69 30.20 -14.42
CA ARG A 55 2.22 31.45 -13.84
C ARG A 55 3.73 31.59 -13.98
N ALA A 56 4.39 30.72 -14.74
CA ALA A 56 5.81 30.78 -15.10
C ALA A 56 5.91 31.00 -16.62
#